data_AF-X0T866-F1
#
_entry.id   AF-X0T866-F1
#
_cell.length_a   1.000
_cell.length_b   1.000
_cell.length_c   1.000
_cell.angle_alpha   90.00
_cell.angle_beta   90.00
_cell.angle_gamma   90.00
#
_symmetry.space_group_name_H-M   'P 1'
#
loop_
_entity.id
_entity.type
_entity.pdbx_description
1 polymer ?
#
loop_
_entity_poly.entity_id
_entity_poly.type
_entity_poly.pdbx_seq_one_letter_code
_entity_poly.pdbx_strand_id
1 'polypeptide(L)'
;QEWLKYSQTVPYLPVGEVIQTATYIKQPDVVIDAYDAPFPSELYKTGARMLPVLVCTNKEENVAAWQVLKKWKKPFLTIWGGMDSIIPTNRVSDFIENI
;
A
#
# COMPACT_ATOMS: atom_id res chain seq x y z
N GLN A 1 -9.91 7.50 -0.95
CA GLN A 1 -9.72 8.95 -1.19
C GLN A 1 -9.27 9.68 0.08
N GLU A 2 -9.74 9.29 1.27
CA GLU A 2 -9.32 9.90 2.55
C GLU A 2 -7.82 9.79 2.81
N TRP A 3 -7.22 8.60 2.64
CA TRP A 3 -5.77 8.41 2.77
C TRP A 3 -4.96 9.29 1.83
N LEU A 4 -5.33 9.36 0.55
CA LEU A 4 -4.69 10.24 -0.43
C LEU A 4 -4.72 11.70 0.07
N LYS A 5 -5.89 12.20 0.46
CA LYS A 5 -6.01 13.57 0.98
C LYS A 5 -5.12 13.78 2.21
N TYR A 6 -5.21 12.90 3.20
CA TYR A 6 -4.42 12.99 4.44
C TYR A 6 -2.91 13.05 4.16
N SER A 7 -2.41 12.15 3.31
CA SER A 7 -0.98 12.09 2.93
C SER A 7 -0.46 13.39 2.29
N GLN A 8 -1.34 14.16 1.64
CA GLN A 8 -0.97 15.44 1.02
C GLN A 8 -1.10 16.62 1.97
N THR A 9 -2.05 16.59 2.91
CA THR A 9 -2.42 17.78 3.69
C THR A 9 -1.87 17.80 5.11
N VAL A 10 -1.47 16.65 5.68
CA VAL A 10 -0.93 16.62 7.04
C VAL A 10 0.43 17.34 7.10
N PRO A 11 0.66 18.29 8.02
CA PRO A 11 1.92 19.06 8.09
C PRO A 11 3.15 18.19 8.34
N TYR A 12 3.01 17.19 9.22
CA TYR A 12 4.00 16.18 9.51
C TYR A 12 3.34 14.82 9.33
N LEU A 13 3.91 13.93 8.53
CA LEU A 13 3.34 12.60 8.29
C LEU A 13 3.91 11.62 9.31
N PRO A 14 3.17 11.20 10.35
CA PRO A 14 3.69 10.28 11.37
C PRO A 14 3.74 8.86 10.80
N VAL A 15 4.90 8.42 10.28
CA VAL A 15 4.99 7.19 9.49
C VAL A 15 4.72 5.97 10.34
N GLY A 16 5.37 5.87 11.51
CA GLY A 16 5.14 4.78 12.46
C GLY A 16 3.68 4.67 12.88
N GLU A 17 3.03 5.78 13.23
CA GLU A 17 1.60 5.78 13.61
C GLU A 17 0.70 5.34 12.46
N VAL A 18 0.95 5.81 11.23
CA VAL A 18 0.23 5.35 10.04
C VAL A 18 0.35 3.83 9.90
N ILE A 19 1.55 3.27 10.08
CA ILE A 19 1.73 1.81 10.05
C ILE A 19 0.94 1.13 11.15
N GLN A 20 0.90 1.66 12.37
CA GLN A 20 0.08 1.11 13.43
C GLN A 20 -1.41 1.05 13.02
N THR A 21 -1.93 2.12 12.39
CA THR A 21 -3.34 2.11 11.90
C THR A 21 -3.59 1.11 10.77
N ALA A 22 -2.54 0.72 10.04
CA ALA A 22 -2.60 -0.27 8.97
C ALA A 22 -2.30 -1.70 9.43
N THR A 23 -2.14 -1.94 10.74
CA THR A 23 -1.92 -3.27 11.31
C THR A 23 -3.07 -3.69 12.20
N TYR A 24 -3.42 -4.98 12.16
CA TYR A 24 -4.54 -5.51 12.95
C TYR A 24 -4.24 -5.60 14.46
N ILE A 25 -2.98 -5.90 14.81
CA ILE A 25 -2.54 -5.98 16.20
C ILE A 25 -1.70 -4.76 16.56
N LYS A 26 -1.69 -4.41 17.86
CA LYS A 26 -0.74 -3.43 18.36
C LYS A 26 0.68 -3.94 18.19
N GLN A 27 1.52 -3.14 17.55
CA GLN A 27 2.95 -3.40 17.40
C GLN A 27 3.71 -2.90 18.63
N PRO A 28 4.84 -3.54 18.98
CA PRO A 28 5.77 -2.99 19.96
C PRO A 28 6.35 -1.65 19.50
N ASP A 29 6.66 -0.76 20.44
CA ASP A 29 7.17 0.58 20.14
C ASP A 29 8.45 0.54 19.29
N VAL A 30 9.36 -0.43 19.54
CA VAL A 30 10.58 -0.61 18.74
C VAL A 30 10.32 -0.89 17.26
N VAL A 31 9.18 -1.51 16.93
CA VAL A 31 8.78 -1.75 15.52
C VAL A 31 8.29 -0.46 14.89
N ILE A 32 7.51 0.34 15.64
CA ILE A 32 7.05 1.66 15.20
C ILE A 32 8.24 2.59 14.95
N ASP A 33 9.17 2.65 15.90
CA ASP A 33 10.41 3.44 15.78
C ASP A 33 11.25 3.00 14.56
N ALA A 34 11.26 1.70 14.24
CA ALA A 34 11.96 1.19 13.07
C ALA A 34 11.34 1.67 11.74
N TYR A 35 10.02 1.91 11.70
CA TYR A 35 9.35 2.50 10.54
C TYR A 35 9.59 4.01 10.41
N ASP A 36 9.80 4.71 11.53
CA ASP A 36 10.18 6.13 11.52
C ASP A 36 11.67 6.33 11.23
N ALA A 37 12.53 5.34 11.50
CA ALA A 37 13.98 5.42 11.37
C ALA A 37 14.50 5.93 9.99
N PRO A 38 13.89 5.57 8.83
CA PRO A 38 14.32 6.10 7.54
C PRO A 38 13.99 7.60 7.32
N PHE A 39 13.17 8.20 8.19
CA PHE A 39 12.59 9.53 8.00
C PHE A 39 12.97 10.51 9.12
N PRO A 40 14.25 10.90 9.23
CA PRO A 40 14.73 11.79 10.30
C PRO A 40 14.09 13.20 10.24
N SER A 41 13.49 13.58 9.11
CA SER A 41 12.67 14.78 8.97
C SER A 41 11.66 14.65 7.82
N GLU A 42 10.72 15.59 7.70
CA GLU A 42 9.72 15.61 6.62
C GLU A 42 10.32 15.65 5.21
N LEU A 43 11.52 16.21 5.05
CA LEU A 43 12.21 16.27 3.75
C LEU A 43 12.42 14.88 3.15
N TYR A 44 12.55 13.85 4.00
CA TYR A 44 12.76 12.46 3.57
C TYR A 44 11.46 11.73 3.24
N LYS A 45 10.29 12.34 3.49
CA LYS A 45 8.98 11.68 3.34
C LYS A 45 8.30 11.95 2.01
N THR A 46 8.95 12.66 1.07
CA THR A 46 8.37 12.95 -0.26
C THR A 46 7.91 11.68 -0.97
N GLY A 47 8.68 10.60 -0.92
CA GLY A 47 8.28 9.31 -1.53
C GLY A 47 7.01 8.74 -0.88
N ALA A 48 6.96 8.71 0.46
CA ALA A 48 5.79 8.24 1.21
C ALA A 48 4.54 9.09 0.92
N ARG A 49 4.72 10.40 0.72
CA ARG A 49 3.63 11.31 0.32
C ARG A 49 3.21 11.13 -1.12
N MET A 50 4.12 10.86 -2.05
CA MET A 50 3.75 10.78 -3.47
C MET A 50 3.13 9.44 -3.85
N LEU A 51 3.46 8.36 -3.13
CA LEU A 51 2.97 7.02 -3.45
C LEU A 51 1.43 6.93 -3.58
N PRO A 52 0.61 7.49 -2.67
CA PRO A 52 -0.85 7.47 -2.82
C PRO A 52 -1.36 8.21 -4.06
N VAL A 53 -0.63 9.21 -4.56
CA VAL A 53 -0.96 9.91 -5.81
C VAL A 53 -0.77 8.97 -6.99
N LEU A 54 0.37 8.26 -7.02
CA LEU A 54 0.77 7.41 -8.14
C LEU A 54 -0.12 6.16 -8.32
N VAL A 55 -0.78 5.69 -7.25
CA VAL A 55 -1.78 4.61 -7.34
C VAL A 55 -2.88 4.93 -8.37
N CYS A 56 -3.19 6.21 -8.59
CA CYS A 56 -4.29 6.65 -9.44
C CYS A 56 -3.88 7.10 -10.85
N THR A 57 -2.60 7.03 -11.25
CA THR A 57 -2.13 7.77 -12.44
C THR A 57 -1.89 6.94 -13.71
N ASN A 58 -1.52 5.65 -13.61
CA ASN A 58 -1.00 4.92 -14.78
C ASN A 58 -1.90 3.75 -15.20
N LYS A 59 -2.93 4.03 -16.00
CA LYS A 59 -3.93 3.01 -16.37
C LYS A 59 -3.50 2.14 -17.57
N GLU A 60 -2.82 2.71 -18.56
CA GLU A 60 -2.55 2.02 -19.83
C GLU A 60 -1.41 1.02 -19.72
N GLU A 61 -0.28 1.40 -19.11
CA GLU A 61 0.87 0.49 -18.92
C GLU A 61 0.50 -0.68 -18.02
N ASN A 62 -0.30 -0.44 -16.99
CA ASN A 62 -0.82 -1.49 -16.11
C ASN A 62 -1.72 -2.46 -16.88
N VAL A 63 -2.62 -1.96 -17.75
CA VAL A 63 -3.48 -2.81 -18.60
C VAL A 63 -2.64 -3.64 -19.58
N ALA A 64 -1.57 -3.07 -20.14
CA ALA A 64 -0.64 -3.81 -21.00
C ALA A 64 0.11 -4.90 -20.23
N ALA A 65 0.61 -4.60 -19.03
CA ALA A 65 1.27 -5.58 -18.16
C ALA A 65 0.34 -6.74 -17.79
N TRP A 66 -0.95 -6.45 -17.54
CA TRP A 66 -1.96 -7.48 -17.28
C TRP A 66 -2.08 -8.51 -18.41
N GLN A 67 -1.90 -8.13 -19.68
CA GLN A 67 -1.94 -9.08 -20.80
C GLN A 67 -0.77 -10.08 -20.77
N VAL A 68 0.34 -9.70 -20.15
CA VAL A 68 1.50 -10.58 -19.94
C VAL A 68 1.24 -11.50 -18.75
N LEU A 69 0.73 -10.97 -17.64
CA LEU A 69 0.43 -11.74 -16.42
C LEU A 69 -0.60 -12.85 -16.68
N LYS A 70 -1.62 -12.60 -17.53
CA LYS A 70 -2.60 -13.62 -17.98
C LYS A 70 -2.01 -14.85 -18.68
N LYS A 71 -0.77 -14.73 -19.16
CA LYS A 71 -0.04 -15.82 -19.81
C LYS A 71 0.90 -16.55 -18.86
N TRP A 72 0.99 -16.13 -17.60
CA TRP A 72 1.84 -16.76 -16.59
C TRP A 72 1.32 -18.16 -16.26
N LYS A 73 2.16 -19.18 -16.45
CA LYS A 73 1.82 -20.60 -16.18
C LYS A 73 2.73 -21.24 -15.13
N LYS A 74 3.65 -20.47 -14.55
CA LYS A 74 4.48 -20.94 -13.43
C LYS A 74 3.68 -20.82 -12.12
N PRO A 75 4.04 -21.57 -11.07
CA PRO A 75 3.41 -21.43 -9.77
C PRO A 75 3.36 -19.95 -9.32
N PHE A 76 2.20 -19.52 -8.84
CA PHE A 76 1.96 -18.18 -8.30
C PHE A 76 1.21 -18.32 -6.97
N LEU A 77 1.85 -17.94 -5.86
CA LEU A 77 1.27 -17.98 -4.53
C LEU A 77 0.58 -16.66 -4.22
N THR A 78 -0.64 -16.72 -3.69
CA THR A 78 -1.35 -15.53 -3.19
C THR A 78 -1.56 -15.66 -1.68
N ILE A 79 -1.27 -14.57 -0.95
CA ILE A 79 -1.53 -14.45 0.49
C ILE A 79 -2.16 -13.09 0.71
N TRP A 80 -3.37 -13.09 1.28
CA TRP A 80 -4.16 -11.88 1.49
C TRP A 80 -4.51 -11.71 2.96
N GLY A 81 -4.49 -10.47 3.44
CA GLY A 81 -4.93 -10.15 4.79
C GLY A 81 -6.46 -10.16 4.88
N GLY A 82 -7.04 -11.13 5.60
CA GLY A 82 -8.49 -11.24 5.74
C GLY A 82 -9.16 -10.04 6.45
N MET A 83 -8.37 -9.21 7.15
CA MET A 83 -8.82 -8.01 7.87
C MET A 83 -8.42 -6.71 7.16
N ASP A 84 -7.93 -6.77 5.91
CA ASP A 84 -7.59 -5.59 5.13
C ASP A 84 -8.87 -4.88 4.62
N SER A 85 -9.13 -3.69 5.14
CA SER A 85 -10.28 -2.87 4.74
C SER A 85 -10.04 -2.06 3.46
N ILE A 86 -8.77 -1.91 3.04
CA ILE A 86 -8.37 -1.21 1.81
C ILE A 86 -8.48 -2.17 0.62
N ILE A 87 -8.07 -3.42 0.78
CA ILE A 87 -8.20 -4.49 -0.21
C ILE A 87 -9.19 -5.55 0.29
N PRO A 88 -10.50 -5.33 0.13
CA PRO A 88 -11.53 -6.25 0.61
C PRO A 88 -11.55 -7.58 -0.17
N THR A 89 -12.08 -8.62 0.47
CA THR A 89 -12.08 -10.00 -0.06
C THR A 89 -12.74 -10.14 -1.44
N ASN A 90 -13.73 -9.33 -1.79
CA ASN A 90 -14.32 -9.37 -3.13
C ASN A 90 -13.31 -8.98 -4.24
N ARG A 91 -12.42 -8.02 -3.98
CA ARG A 91 -11.34 -7.66 -4.91
C ARG A 91 -10.31 -8.78 -5.05
N VAL A 92 -10.12 -9.57 -4.00
CA VAL A 92 -9.25 -10.74 -4.01
C VAL A 92 -9.80 -11.82 -4.93
N SER A 93 -11.10 -12.12 -4.84
CA SER A 93 -11.77 -13.06 -5.74
C SER A 93 -11.64 -12.61 -7.20
N ASP A 94 -11.94 -11.35 -7.48
CA ASP A 94 -11.77 -10.78 -8.82
C ASP A 94 -10.34 -10.95 -9.35
N PHE A 95 -9.33 -10.71 -8.51
CA PHE A 95 -7.92 -10.90 -8.89
C PHE A 95 -7.60 -12.35 -9.23
N ILE A 96 -8.00 -13.31 -8.38
CA ILE A 96 -7.70 -14.74 -8.57
C ILE A 96 -8.37 -15.28 -9.83
N GLU A 97 -9.58 -14.83 -10.14
CA GLU A 97 -10.33 -15.28 -11.32
C GLU A 97 -9.80 -14.66 -12.63
N ASN A 98 -9.14 -13.49 -12.55
CA ASN A 98 -8.74 -12.71 -13.72
C ASN A 98 -7.23 -12.59 -13.95
N ILE A 99 -6.40 -13.19 -13.10
CA ILE A 99 -4.94 -13.25 -13.29
C ILE A 99 -4.50 -14.27 -14.33
#